data_AF-A0A972N5R9-F1
#
_entry.id   AF-A0A972N5R9-F1
#
_cell.length_a   1.000
_cell.length_b   1.000
_cell.length_c   1.000
_cell.angle_alpha   90.00
_cell.angle_beta   90.00
_cell.angle_gamma   90.00
#
_symmetry.space_group_name_H-M   'P 1'
#
loop_
_entity.id
_entity.type
_entity.pdbx_description
1 polymer ?
#
loop_
_entity_poly.entity_id
_entity_poly.type
_entity_poly.pdbx_seq_one_letter_code
_entity_poly.pdbx_strand_id
1 'polypeptide(L)'
;MHVFSRTTWPRVGSALALAVGLLVVLWHGVVAQPRVSQPSPPLVVKYSPSTLPTSDVITGRVRSITFTSSWDGSVQRAYLNVPDPLPTEEVPVLIYLHGMFSCRAAPPFQTVVESPFGYAVARRGWILAAPELHGERPVPLPGDPWDPTASCPQPVSVGYRPMGARPAQRDVLDTLAYLQEHYPVDSQRVYLLSESAGGLTLLTALGKFADRFAAAVVYSSPSDLARWLREDSRAYPNIWREVGGLPEERPFDYARRSPLRFASNLTLIPLTLVHGREDDRVPVHHSRDLYAAILAADPQAHVYLYEYEGDHGGPFDPNDPDFFSPAQALTWLGEHRRPSSPERLTLLTDAGGRQGEPGEPELGPYRFWWAGWIPRPGPARWTHVALTRTVQSYQVAGIISDTVGLTLTLNTHDLGWEDRPVTVTLRGTGVPTFTRTLTPTQHLVTLPLPGGRVHVHVTAPTPVPTPTPTPTPVVGTVAGLVFDDRDGDGLWEEGEPGIPGARVELWANGTRLVESQVTGADGRFRFSQVTPGEYLVQEHNPPAWPLDTTVNQQFITLRAGDEVWVVFGDRKPWRFLLPVLLSH
;
A
#
# COMPACT_ATOMS: atom_id res chain seq x y z
N MET A 1 -17.53 40.28 -60.89
CA MET A 1 -17.90 41.71 -60.93
C MET A 1 -19.41 41.78 -61.16
N HIS A 2 -20.10 42.77 -60.58
CA HIS A 2 -21.57 42.91 -60.55
C HIS A 2 -22.36 41.85 -59.74
N VAL A 3 -23.56 42.18 -59.22
CA VAL A 3 -23.84 43.06 -58.05
C VAL A 3 -25.33 42.95 -57.63
N PHE A 4 -25.58 43.11 -56.32
CA PHE A 4 -26.85 43.14 -55.58
C PHE A 4 -28.07 43.88 -56.16
N SER A 5 -29.26 43.35 -55.80
CA SER A 5 -30.28 44.04 -54.96
C SER A 5 -30.96 42.96 -54.08
N ARG A 6 -31.37 43.12 -52.81
CA ARG A 6 -32.11 44.16 -52.04
C ARG A 6 -33.55 44.35 -52.54
N THR A 7 -34.62 44.27 -51.73
CA THR A 7 -34.77 43.95 -50.28
C THR A 7 -36.11 43.15 -50.10
N THR A 8 -36.85 42.98 -48.98
CA THR A 8 -37.00 43.66 -47.67
C THR A 8 -37.58 42.66 -46.64
N TRP A 9 -37.83 43.07 -45.38
CA TRP A 9 -38.62 42.36 -44.36
C TRP A 9 -39.71 43.29 -43.78
N PRO A 10 -40.80 42.75 -43.21
CA PRO A 10 -41.42 43.30 -42.00
C PRO A 10 -41.44 42.28 -40.83
N ARG A 11 -41.79 42.76 -39.63
CA ARG A 11 -41.89 42.00 -38.36
C ARG A 11 -43.25 42.26 -37.69
N VAL A 12 -43.55 41.48 -36.64
CA VAL A 12 -44.69 41.61 -35.69
C VAL A 12 -46.05 41.18 -36.27
N GLY A 13 -46.89 40.34 -35.65
CA GLY A 13 -46.74 39.49 -34.46
C GLY A 13 -47.83 39.69 -33.40
N SER A 14 -48.54 38.63 -32.96
CA SER A 14 -49.34 38.60 -31.70
C SER A 14 -49.94 37.23 -31.35
N ALA A 15 -49.90 36.91 -30.04
CA ALA A 15 -50.94 36.30 -29.20
C ALA A 15 -51.50 34.86 -29.40
N LEU A 16 -51.45 34.12 -28.29
CA LEU A 16 -52.39 33.11 -27.75
C LEU A 16 -52.83 31.89 -28.58
N ALA A 17 -52.48 30.70 -28.05
CA ALA A 17 -53.36 29.53 -28.03
C ALA A 17 -53.11 28.74 -26.73
N LEU A 18 -54.15 28.53 -25.91
CA LEU A 18 -54.08 27.77 -24.65
C LEU A 18 -55.39 26.98 -24.51
N ALA A 19 -55.39 25.72 -24.95
CA ALA A 19 -56.59 24.89 -25.04
C ALA A 19 -56.32 23.43 -24.62
N VAL A 20 -56.85 23.11 -23.45
CA VAL A 20 -56.87 21.83 -22.73
C VAL A 20 -57.44 20.65 -23.53
N GLY A 21 -56.89 19.44 -23.33
CA GLY A 21 -57.74 18.25 -23.06
C GLY A 21 -57.72 17.06 -24.04
N LEU A 22 -57.13 15.96 -23.57
CA LEU A 22 -57.37 14.52 -23.87
C LEU A 22 -58.23 14.11 -25.08
N LEU A 23 -57.72 13.15 -25.89
CA LEU A 23 -58.21 11.75 -25.92
C LEU A 23 -57.34 10.81 -26.80
N VAL A 24 -57.25 9.52 -26.42
CA VAL A 24 -56.68 8.36 -27.16
C VAL A 24 -55.17 8.48 -27.55
N VAL A 25 -54.19 7.69 -27.08
CA VAL A 25 -54.08 6.30 -26.56
C VAL A 25 -54.12 5.19 -27.63
N LEU A 26 -53.03 5.00 -28.39
CA LEU A 26 -52.32 3.71 -28.66
C LEU A 26 -51.22 3.84 -29.74
N TRP A 27 -50.22 2.95 -29.72
CA TRP A 27 -49.13 2.74 -30.72
C TRP A 27 -48.38 4.00 -31.24
N HIS A 28 -47.08 4.17 -31.00
CA HIS A 28 -46.03 3.20 -31.30
C HIS A 28 -44.99 3.06 -30.19
N GLY A 29 -44.32 1.91 -30.13
CA GLY A 29 -43.33 1.60 -29.09
C GLY A 29 -41.98 2.27 -29.31
N VAL A 30 -41.60 3.20 -28.43
CA VAL A 30 -40.20 3.57 -28.22
C VAL A 30 -39.57 2.54 -27.30
N VAL A 31 -38.54 1.84 -27.78
CA VAL A 31 -37.67 1.03 -26.91
C VAL A 31 -36.91 2.00 -26.01
N ALA A 32 -37.31 2.09 -24.74
CA ALA A 32 -36.57 2.84 -23.75
C ALA A 32 -35.19 2.21 -23.60
N GLN A 33 -34.13 2.92 -24.01
CA GLN A 33 -32.79 2.55 -23.60
C GLN A 33 -32.74 2.58 -22.07
N PRO A 34 -32.13 1.58 -21.41
CA PRO A 34 -31.97 1.63 -19.97
C PRO A 34 -31.16 2.88 -19.64
N ARG A 35 -31.73 3.76 -18.80
CA ARG A 35 -30.90 4.77 -18.14
C ARG A 35 -29.91 4.00 -17.28
N VAL A 36 -28.66 3.94 -17.74
CA VAL A 36 -27.54 3.64 -16.85
C VAL A 36 -27.60 4.72 -15.79
N SER A 37 -28.02 4.34 -14.58
CA SER A 37 -27.87 5.19 -13.41
C SER A 37 -26.39 5.51 -13.32
N GLN A 38 -26.02 6.78 -13.48
CA GLN A 38 -24.68 7.20 -13.10
C GLN A 38 -24.46 6.72 -11.66
N PRO A 39 -23.31 6.09 -11.35
CA PRO A 39 -23.00 5.79 -9.97
C PRO A 39 -23.11 7.10 -9.18
N SER A 40 -23.68 7.03 -7.97
CA SER A 40 -23.64 8.16 -7.05
C SER A 40 -22.21 8.70 -6.98
N PRO A 41 -22.00 10.03 -6.89
CA PRO A 41 -20.67 10.55 -6.62
C PRO A 41 -20.10 9.81 -5.39
N PRO A 42 -18.82 9.41 -5.41
CA PRO A 42 -18.23 8.68 -4.29
C PRO A 42 -18.46 9.45 -2.99
N LEU A 43 -18.67 8.73 -1.88
CA LEU A 43 -18.97 9.37 -0.60
C LEU A 43 -17.94 10.48 -0.35
N VAL A 44 -18.43 11.70 -0.15
CA VAL A 44 -17.63 12.81 0.37
C VAL A 44 -17.36 12.47 1.83
N VAL A 45 -16.36 11.61 2.06
CA VAL A 45 -15.82 11.33 3.37
C VAL A 45 -15.16 12.62 3.85
N LYS A 46 -15.94 13.42 4.58
CA LYS A 46 -15.40 14.55 5.33
C LYS A 46 -14.53 13.99 6.45
N TYR A 47 -13.27 13.70 6.10
CA TYR A 47 -12.20 13.38 7.03
C TYR A 47 -12.03 14.57 7.96
N SER A 48 -12.77 14.54 9.08
CA SER A 48 -12.48 15.39 10.23
C SER A 48 -11.03 15.12 10.63
N PRO A 49 -10.17 16.15 10.72
CA PRO A 49 -8.76 15.93 10.99
C PRO A 49 -8.60 15.28 12.36
N SER A 50 -8.25 14.00 12.36
CA SER A 50 -7.73 13.32 13.54
C SER A 50 -6.53 14.11 14.00
N THR A 51 -6.63 14.78 15.15
CA THR A 51 -5.52 15.57 15.70
C THR A 51 -4.29 14.68 15.78
N LEU A 52 -3.25 15.05 15.05
CA LEU A 52 -2.04 14.25 15.02
C LEU A 52 -1.48 14.13 16.43
N PRO A 53 -0.96 12.96 16.83
CA PRO A 53 -0.29 12.81 18.12
C PRO A 53 0.91 13.78 18.14
N THR A 54 0.75 14.88 18.87
CA THR A 54 1.81 15.88 19.09
C THR A 54 2.78 15.34 20.14
N SER A 55 3.53 14.30 19.77
CA SER A 55 4.75 13.97 20.48
C SER A 55 5.81 15.02 20.11
N ASP A 56 5.85 16.12 20.86
CA ASP A 56 6.81 17.23 20.67
C ASP A 56 8.29 16.79 20.82
N VAL A 57 8.50 15.53 21.21
CA VAL A 57 9.79 14.85 21.35
C VAL A 57 10.37 14.39 19.99
N ILE A 58 9.53 13.98 19.03
CA ILE A 58 10.03 13.46 17.74
C ILE A 58 10.26 14.62 16.79
N THR A 59 11.53 14.97 16.60
CA THR A 59 11.95 15.92 15.57
C THR A 59 12.33 15.18 14.28
N GLY A 60 12.41 15.91 13.17
CA GLY A 60 12.87 15.36 11.90
C GLY A 60 14.31 15.80 11.63
N ARG A 61 15.22 14.86 11.37
CA ARG A 61 16.60 15.19 10.99
C ARG A 61 16.81 14.97 9.49
N VAL A 62 16.78 16.08 8.75
CA VAL A 62 17.08 16.11 7.32
C VAL A 62 18.54 15.71 7.07
N ARG A 63 18.75 14.87 6.06
CA ARG A 63 20.07 14.43 5.60
C ARG A 63 20.04 14.13 4.10
N SER A 64 21.15 14.35 3.40
CA SER A 64 21.34 13.81 2.06
C SER A 64 22.03 12.44 2.12
N ILE A 65 21.72 11.58 1.15
CA ILE A 65 22.33 10.28 0.92
C ILE A 65 22.73 10.15 -0.55
N THR A 66 23.62 9.22 -0.85
CA THR A 66 23.98 8.84 -2.23
C THR A 66 24.00 7.32 -2.36
N PHE A 67 23.47 6.82 -3.47
CA PHE A 67 23.43 5.40 -3.81
C PHE A 67 23.87 5.20 -5.26
N THR A 68 24.27 3.97 -5.60
CA THR A 68 24.58 3.59 -6.99
C THR A 68 23.30 3.17 -7.68
N SER A 69 22.95 3.79 -8.81
CA SER A 69 21.77 3.36 -9.59
C SER A 69 21.99 1.98 -10.18
N SER A 70 20.96 1.13 -10.06
CA SER A 70 20.92 -0.20 -10.70
C SER A 70 20.56 -0.16 -12.19
N TRP A 71 20.32 1.04 -12.72
CA TRP A 71 20.29 1.27 -14.15
C TRP A 71 21.71 1.29 -14.72
N ASP A 72 22.39 2.42 -14.71
CA ASP A 72 23.66 2.64 -15.44
C ASP A 72 24.92 2.57 -14.55
N GLY A 73 24.78 2.31 -13.25
CA GLY A 73 25.89 2.39 -12.29
C GLY A 73 26.27 3.82 -11.89
N SER A 74 25.47 4.83 -12.22
CA SER A 74 25.68 6.21 -11.80
C SER A 74 25.55 6.41 -10.28
N VAL A 75 26.10 7.51 -9.75
CA VAL A 75 25.89 7.92 -8.36
C VAL A 75 24.70 8.88 -8.31
N GLN A 76 23.56 8.38 -7.81
CA GLN A 76 22.35 9.16 -7.61
C GLN A 76 22.22 9.61 -6.15
N ARG A 77 21.34 10.60 -5.92
CA ARG A 77 21.15 11.25 -4.62
C ARG A 77 19.72 11.08 -4.15
N ALA A 78 19.52 11.01 -2.83
CA ALA A 78 18.22 11.34 -2.25
C ALA A 78 18.39 12.23 -1.03
N TYR A 79 17.32 12.95 -0.70
CA TYR A 79 17.20 13.65 0.57
C TYR A 79 16.20 12.88 1.44
N LEU A 80 16.51 12.73 2.72
CA LEU A 80 15.66 12.05 3.69
C LEU A 80 15.26 13.03 4.79
N ASN A 81 14.02 12.94 5.28
CA ASN A 81 13.67 13.37 6.64
C ASN A 81 13.41 12.12 7.47
N VAL A 82 14.25 11.90 8.48
CA VAL A 82 14.24 10.69 9.32
C VAL A 82 13.88 11.10 10.75
N PRO A 83 13.05 10.31 11.47
CA PRO A 83 12.78 10.57 12.89
C PRO A 83 14.06 10.67 13.72
N ASP A 84 14.02 11.56 14.70
CA ASP A 84 15.08 11.82 15.67
C ASP A 84 14.46 11.84 17.09
N PRO A 85 14.76 10.87 17.97
CA PRO A 85 15.75 9.79 17.81
C PRO A 85 15.41 8.79 16.69
N LEU A 86 16.44 8.09 16.19
CA LEU A 86 16.28 7.04 15.17
C LEU A 86 15.35 5.92 15.66
N PRO A 87 14.47 5.37 14.81
CA PRO A 87 13.62 4.24 15.16
C PRO A 87 14.43 2.98 15.50
N THR A 88 13.98 2.24 16.52
CA THR A 88 14.49 0.90 16.88
C THR A 88 13.64 -0.24 16.31
N GLU A 89 12.41 0.07 15.89
CA GLU A 89 11.39 -0.88 15.40
C GLU A 89 11.06 -0.59 13.92
N GLU A 90 10.35 -1.51 13.24
CA GLU A 90 9.92 -1.32 11.85
C GLU A 90 8.96 -0.14 11.64
N VAL A 91 9.40 0.87 10.88
CA VAL A 91 8.65 2.09 10.57
C VAL A 91 8.24 2.19 9.10
N PRO A 92 7.13 2.88 8.79
CA PRO A 92 6.76 3.18 7.41
C PRO A 92 7.77 4.07 6.69
N VAL A 93 7.82 3.87 5.38
CA VAL A 93 8.55 4.73 4.44
C VAL A 93 7.54 5.42 3.52
N LEU A 94 7.70 6.72 3.32
CA LEU A 94 7.08 7.45 2.22
C LEU A 94 8.16 7.92 1.25
N ILE A 95 8.00 7.62 -0.05
CA ILE A 95 8.87 8.15 -1.10
C ILE A 95 8.08 9.21 -1.90
N TYR A 96 8.58 10.44 -1.88
CA TYR A 96 8.06 11.57 -2.65
C TYR A 96 8.74 11.69 -4.01
N LEU A 97 7.97 11.65 -5.10
CA LEU A 97 8.48 11.76 -6.46
C LEU A 97 8.19 13.15 -7.04
N HIS A 98 9.25 13.89 -7.33
CA HIS A 98 9.18 15.26 -7.83
C HIS A 98 8.67 15.35 -9.28
N GLY A 99 8.21 16.56 -9.66
CA GLY A 99 7.76 16.89 -11.01
C GLY A 99 8.85 16.84 -12.11
N MET A 100 8.56 17.48 -13.25
CA MET A 100 9.25 17.29 -14.55
C MET A 100 10.78 17.49 -14.58
N PHE A 101 11.40 18.06 -13.55
CA PHE A 101 12.82 18.46 -13.57
C PHE A 101 13.58 17.96 -12.34
N SER A 102 14.76 17.39 -12.58
CA SER A 102 15.80 17.07 -11.60
C SER A 102 16.58 18.35 -11.17
N CYS A 103 17.66 18.19 -10.41
CA CYS A 103 18.66 19.18 -9.95
C CYS A 103 18.37 20.68 -10.25
N ARG A 104 17.50 21.32 -9.46
CA ARG A 104 17.35 22.80 -9.46
C ARG A 104 18.11 23.41 -8.28
N ALA A 105 18.55 24.66 -8.42
CA ALA A 105 19.40 25.36 -7.44
C ALA A 105 18.81 25.45 -6.01
N ALA A 106 17.48 25.39 -5.89
CA ALA A 106 16.80 24.92 -4.68
C ALA A 106 15.95 23.71 -5.12
N PRO A 107 16.31 22.46 -4.77
CA PRO A 107 15.67 21.31 -5.39
C PRO A 107 14.25 21.08 -4.85
N PRO A 108 13.24 20.83 -5.69
CA PRO A 108 11.86 20.62 -5.24
C PRO A 108 11.70 19.37 -4.34
N PHE A 109 12.60 18.40 -4.44
CA PHE A 109 12.66 17.22 -3.57
C PHE A 109 13.34 17.53 -2.21
N GLN A 110 14.38 18.36 -2.18
CA GLN A 110 14.99 18.83 -0.92
C GLN A 110 14.01 19.71 -0.13
N THR A 111 13.38 20.68 -0.79
CA THR A 111 12.41 21.57 -0.13
C THR A 111 11.22 20.82 0.48
N VAL A 112 10.81 19.69 -0.11
CA VAL A 112 9.75 18.84 0.46
C VAL A 112 10.18 18.13 1.75
N VAL A 113 11.43 17.64 1.87
CA VAL A 113 11.89 17.05 3.14
C VAL A 113 12.13 18.09 4.24
N GLU A 114 12.47 19.32 3.86
CA GLU A 114 12.65 20.48 4.76
C GLU A 114 11.33 21.21 5.07
N SER A 115 10.23 20.85 4.41
CA SER A 115 8.92 21.49 4.57
C SER A 115 8.20 21.12 5.89
N PRO A 116 7.17 21.89 6.31
CA PRO A 116 6.27 21.50 7.39
C PRO A 116 5.63 20.10 7.21
N PHE A 117 5.46 19.65 5.96
CA PHE A 117 5.02 18.29 5.62
C PHE A 117 6.10 17.24 5.90
N GLY A 118 7.37 17.49 5.54
CA GLY A 118 8.47 16.58 5.86
C GLY A 118 8.58 16.32 7.37
N TYR A 119 8.46 17.38 8.18
CA TYR A 119 8.37 17.24 9.63
C TYR A 119 7.06 16.60 10.12
N ALA A 120 5.96 16.66 9.36
CA ALA A 120 4.70 15.95 9.66
C ALA A 120 4.75 14.46 9.32
N VAL A 121 5.66 14.02 8.43
CA VAL A 121 6.02 12.61 8.24
C VAL A 121 6.88 12.15 9.42
N ALA A 122 7.95 12.88 9.75
CA ALA A 122 8.84 12.54 10.86
C ALA A 122 8.10 12.44 12.22
N ARG A 123 7.18 13.38 12.52
CA ARG A 123 6.34 13.34 13.74
C ARG A 123 5.39 12.13 13.84
N ARG A 124 5.14 11.39 12.75
CA ARG A 124 4.43 10.10 12.77
C ARG A 124 5.35 8.92 13.08
N GLY A 125 6.65 9.16 13.28
CA GLY A 125 7.69 8.13 13.34
C GLY A 125 8.04 7.52 11.99
N TRP A 126 7.65 8.15 10.87
CA TRP A 126 7.87 7.62 9.52
C TRP A 126 9.12 8.25 8.89
N ILE A 127 9.74 7.53 7.95
CA ILE A 127 10.83 8.06 7.13
C ILE A 127 10.25 8.65 5.84
N LEU A 128 10.56 9.90 5.54
CA LEU A 128 10.34 10.50 4.23
C LEU A 128 11.63 10.41 3.41
N ALA A 129 11.53 9.96 2.16
CA ALA A 129 12.60 10.03 1.17
C ALA A 129 12.14 10.81 -0.06
N ALA A 130 13.01 11.62 -0.63
CA ALA A 130 12.78 12.37 -1.86
C ALA A 130 14.02 12.22 -2.76
N PRO A 131 14.03 11.22 -3.66
CA PRO A 131 15.15 10.99 -4.57
C PRO A 131 15.24 12.03 -5.68
N GLU A 132 16.48 12.24 -6.12
CA GLU A 132 16.81 12.74 -7.45
C GLU A 132 16.39 11.66 -8.46
N LEU A 133 15.48 11.98 -9.38
CA LEU A 133 15.00 11.06 -10.41
C LEU A 133 15.61 11.42 -11.77
N HIS A 134 16.25 10.46 -12.44
CA HIS A 134 17.04 10.70 -13.66
C HIS A 134 16.40 10.17 -14.95
N GLY A 135 16.70 10.84 -16.06
CA GLY A 135 16.09 10.63 -17.37
C GLY A 135 16.89 9.69 -18.28
N GLU A 136 16.30 9.27 -19.40
CA GLU A 136 16.97 8.40 -20.38
C GLU A 136 17.93 9.13 -21.32
N ARG A 137 17.78 10.45 -21.54
CA ARG A 137 18.57 11.18 -22.53
C ARG A 137 19.41 12.30 -21.91
N PRO A 138 20.77 12.23 -22.01
CA PRO A 138 21.64 13.29 -21.50
C PRO A 138 21.44 14.61 -22.27
N VAL A 139 21.66 15.74 -21.59
CA VAL A 139 21.25 17.08 -22.06
C VAL A 139 22.42 18.05 -22.33
N PRO A 140 23.44 17.68 -23.12
CA PRO A 140 24.19 18.65 -23.91
C PRO A 140 23.83 18.53 -25.39
N LEU A 141 22.62 18.98 -25.76
CA LEU A 141 22.36 19.41 -27.14
C LEU A 141 22.97 20.82 -27.30
N PRO A 142 23.92 21.05 -28.22
CA PRO A 142 24.58 22.35 -28.33
C PRO A 142 23.57 23.48 -28.57
N GLY A 143 23.55 24.46 -27.65
CA GLY A 143 22.64 25.60 -27.71
C GLY A 143 21.24 25.37 -27.14
N ASP A 144 21.03 24.41 -26.24
CA ASP A 144 19.78 24.33 -25.46
C ASP A 144 19.65 25.58 -24.54
N PRO A 145 18.65 26.47 -24.72
CA PRO A 145 18.43 27.60 -23.82
C PRO A 145 17.93 27.17 -22.41
N TRP A 146 17.66 25.88 -22.22
CA TRP A 146 17.32 25.24 -20.95
C TRP A 146 18.39 24.24 -20.50
N ASP A 147 19.65 24.45 -20.89
CA ASP A 147 20.80 23.68 -20.39
C ASP A 147 20.84 23.74 -18.85
N PRO A 148 20.62 22.61 -18.16
CA PRO A 148 20.53 22.61 -16.71
C PRO A 148 21.91 22.66 -16.04
N THR A 149 23.01 22.43 -16.77
CA THR A 149 24.35 22.27 -16.19
C THR A 149 24.84 23.52 -15.46
N ALA A 150 24.34 24.71 -15.82
CA ALA A 150 24.58 25.97 -15.12
C ALA A 150 23.93 26.05 -13.72
N SER A 151 22.98 25.16 -13.41
CA SER A 151 22.27 25.06 -12.12
C SER A 151 22.56 23.76 -11.35
N CYS A 152 23.31 22.81 -11.94
CA CYS A 152 23.55 21.48 -11.39
C CYS A 152 24.96 21.37 -10.77
N PRO A 153 25.11 20.91 -9.51
CA PRO A 153 26.41 20.45 -9.02
C PRO A 153 26.82 19.18 -9.78
N GLN A 154 27.93 19.26 -10.51
CA GLN A 154 28.47 18.15 -11.30
C GLN A 154 29.01 17.00 -10.42
N PRO A 155 29.03 15.74 -10.91
CA PRO A 155 28.52 15.29 -12.22
C PRO A 155 26.99 15.06 -12.17
N VAL A 156 26.27 15.65 -13.13
CA VAL A 156 24.85 15.27 -13.36
C VAL A 156 24.82 14.02 -14.25
N SER A 157 24.76 12.86 -13.62
CA SER A 157 24.68 11.57 -14.31
C SER A 157 23.30 11.34 -14.92
N VAL A 158 23.25 11.62 -16.23
CA VAL A 158 22.26 11.14 -17.22
C VAL A 158 20.82 11.63 -17.02
N GLY A 159 20.39 12.59 -17.84
CA GLY A 159 18.98 12.92 -18.05
C GLY A 159 18.29 13.71 -16.92
N TYR A 160 17.70 14.85 -17.28
CA TYR A 160 17.16 15.84 -16.34
C TYR A 160 15.62 15.87 -16.26
N ARG A 161 14.95 14.92 -16.94
CA ARG A 161 13.52 14.98 -17.24
C ARG A 161 12.84 13.62 -17.00
N PRO A 162 12.67 13.16 -15.75
CA PRO A 162 12.30 11.78 -15.42
C PRO A 162 11.04 11.29 -16.13
N MET A 163 9.86 11.90 -15.93
CA MET A 163 8.64 11.68 -16.74
C MET A 163 8.37 10.20 -17.12
N GLY A 164 8.38 9.27 -16.15
CA GLY A 164 8.16 7.84 -16.40
C GLY A 164 9.29 7.07 -17.09
N ALA A 165 10.51 7.61 -17.16
CA ALA A 165 11.68 6.95 -17.73
C ALA A 165 12.07 5.66 -16.98
N ARG A 166 12.75 4.72 -17.66
CA ARG A 166 13.27 3.50 -17.03
C ARG A 166 14.28 3.75 -15.88
N PRO A 167 15.19 4.73 -15.96
CA PRO A 167 16.12 5.02 -14.87
C PRO A 167 15.39 5.65 -13.67
N ALA A 168 14.53 6.64 -13.89
CA ALA A 168 13.62 7.15 -12.85
C ALA A 168 12.78 6.05 -12.16
N GLN A 169 12.32 5.03 -12.90
CA GLN A 169 11.66 3.85 -12.31
C GLN A 169 12.61 2.96 -11.48
N ARG A 170 13.92 2.97 -11.76
CA ARG A 170 14.94 2.30 -10.92
C ARG A 170 15.32 3.15 -9.71
N ASP A 171 15.50 4.46 -9.83
CA ASP A 171 15.84 5.34 -8.71
C ASP A 171 14.87 5.20 -7.52
N VAL A 172 13.57 5.00 -7.79
CA VAL A 172 12.55 4.72 -6.76
C VAL A 172 12.82 3.40 -6.03
N LEU A 173 13.21 2.35 -6.77
CA LEU A 173 13.49 1.02 -6.23
C LEU A 173 14.87 0.95 -5.55
N ASP A 174 15.85 1.69 -6.06
CA ASP A 174 17.20 1.83 -5.53
C ASP A 174 17.16 2.62 -4.21
N THR A 175 16.37 3.71 -4.16
CA THR A 175 16.07 4.45 -2.93
C THR A 175 15.40 3.55 -1.90
N LEU A 176 14.40 2.76 -2.31
CA LEU A 176 13.75 1.80 -1.41
C LEU A 176 14.73 0.75 -0.88
N ALA A 177 15.60 0.19 -1.73
CA ALA A 177 16.59 -0.78 -1.29
C ALA A 177 17.61 -0.19 -0.31
N TYR A 178 18.14 1.02 -0.59
CA TYR A 178 19.01 1.74 0.33
C TYR A 178 18.34 1.95 1.70
N LEU A 179 17.05 2.31 1.71
CA LEU A 179 16.29 2.50 2.95
C LEU A 179 16.13 1.17 3.72
N GLN A 180 15.85 0.07 3.01
CA GLN A 180 15.75 -1.27 3.61
C GLN A 180 17.10 -1.83 4.10
N GLU A 181 18.23 -1.37 3.56
CA GLU A 181 19.58 -1.73 4.02
C GLU A 181 20.03 -0.93 5.25
N HIS A 182 19.62 0.34 5.36
CA HIS A 182 20.14 1.28 6.37
C HIS A 182 19.15 1.68 7.48
N TYR A 183 17.88 1.27 7.40
CA TYR A 183 16.83 1.59 8.38
C TYR A 183 15.87 0.41 8.61
N PRO A 184 15.23 0.30 9.79
CA PRO A 184 14.18 -0.70 10.02
C PRO A 184 12.89 -0.31 9.28
N VAL A 185 12.74 -0.74 8.03
CA VAL A 185 11.60 -0.41 7.16
C VAL A 185 10.52 -1.49 7.25
N ASP A 186 9.30 -1.12 7.67
CA ASP A 186 8.13 -2.00 7.54
C ASP A 186 7.82 -2.23 6.06
N SER A 187 8.20 -3.41 5.59
CA SER A 187 8.05 -3.85 4.19
C SER A 187 6.60 -3.94 3.71
N GLN A 188 5.61 -3.82 4.61
CA GLN A 188 4.19 -3.77 4.29
C GLN A 188 3.61 -2.35 4.41
N ARG A 189 4.40 -1.32 4.78
CA ARG A 189 4.01 0.10 4.86
C ARG A 189 4.98 1.01 4.11
N VAL A 190 5.22 0.67 2.84
CA VAL A 190 5.97 1.50 1.88
C VAL A 190 4.99 2.25 0.99
N TYR A 191 4.97 3.58 1.07
CA TYR A 191 4.03 4.45 0.38
C TYR A 191 4.72 5.30 -0.68
N LEU A 192 3.98 5.72 -1.72
CA LEU A 192 4.43 6.70 -2.70
C LEU A 192 3.53 7.95 -2.69
N LEU A 193 4.10 9.13 -2.90
CA LEU A 193 3.36 10.37 -3.18
C LEU A 193 4.04 11.14 -4.31
N SER A 194 3.28 11.78 -5.20
CA SER A 194 3.87 12.55 -6.30
C SER A 194 3.04 13.76 -6.71
N GLU A 195 3.71 14.72 -7.35
CA GLU A 195 3.13 15.91 -7.96
C GLU A 195 3.43 15.95 -9.46
N SER A 196 2.46 16.40 -10.28
CA SER A 196 2.67 16.75 -11.68
C SER A 196 3.28 15.58 -12.49
N ALA A 197 4.28 15.84 -13.33
CA ALA A 197 4.97 14.80 -14.11
C ALA A 197 5.69 13.73 -13.25
N GLY A 198 5.83 13.92 -11.94
CA GLY A 198 6.29 12.88 -11.00
C GLY A 198 5.33 11.71 -10.91
N GLY A 199 4.03 11.96 -11.13
CA GLY A 199 3.00 10.92 -11.21
C GLY A 199 3.15 9.99 -12.41
N LEU A 200 3.82 10.41 -13.50
CA LEU A 200 4.20 9.48 -14.57
C LEU A 200 5.16 8.43 -14.03
N THR A 201 6.20 8.83 -13.29
CA THR A 201 7.15 7.92 -12.66
C THR A 201 6.48 7.07 -11.59
N LEU A 202 5.66 7.67 -10.73
CA LEU A 202 4.93 6.94 -9.67
C LEU A 202 4.03 5.86 -10.27
N LEU A 203 3.09 6.23 -11.14
CA LEU A 203 2.08 5.32 -11.66
C LEU A 203 2.67 4.26 -12.60
N THR A 204 3.75 4.58 -13.33
CA THR A 204 4.45 3.55 -14.14
C THR A 204 5.32 2.63 -13.28
N ALA A 205 5.85 3.10 -12.14
CA ALA A 205 6.49 2.22 -11.16
C ALA A 205 5.46 1.30 -10.48
N LEU A 206 4.35 1.84 -9.97
CA LEU A 206 3.23 1.04 -9.44
C LEU A 206 2.74 0.00 -10.46
N GLY A 207 2.52 0.43 -11.71
CA GLY A 207 2.04 -0.43 -12.80
C GLY A 207 2.98 -1.57 -13.20
N LYS A 208 4.27 -1.52 -12.79
CA LYS A 208 5.31 -2.53 -13.09
C LYS A 208 5.83 -3.28 -11.86
N PHE A 209 5.65 -2.74 -10.66
CA PHE A 209 6.23 -3.20 -9.39
C PHE A 209 5.22 -3.11 -8.23
N ALA A 210 3.97 -3.48 -8.50
CA ALA A 210 2.84 -3.37 -7.55
C ALA A 210 3.07 -4.08 -6.21
N ASP A 211 3.86 -5.15 -6.24
CA ASP A 211 4.31 -5.95 -5.10
C ASP A 211 5.26 -5.22 -4.12
N ARG A 212 5.67 -3.98 -4.42
CA ARG A 212 6.61 -3.21 -3.60
C ARG A 212 5.97 -2.13 -2.73
N PHE A 213 4.68 -1.81 -2.94
CA PHE A 213 4.04 -0.62 -2.38
C PHE A 213 2.69 -0.92 -1.72
N ALA A 214 2.32 -0.12 -0.72
CA ALA A 214 1.14 -0.33 0.10
C ALA A 214 -0.06 0.54 -0.31
N ALA A 215 0.19 1.80 -0.65
CA ALA A 215 -0.79 2.75 -1.15
C ALA A 215 -0.07 3.95 -1.80
N ALA A 216 -0.78 4.75 -2.59
CA ALA A 216 -0.23 5.99 -3.14
C ALA A 216 -1.24 7.14 -3.28
N VAL A 217 -0.72 8.38 -3.23
CA VAL A 217 -1.46 9.62 -3.49
C VAL A 217 -0.80 10.40 -4.63
N VAL A 218 -1.59 10.83 -5.61
CA VAL A 218 -1.09 11.38 -6.88
C VAL A 218 -1.78 12.69 -7.21
N TYR A 219 -1.03 13.80 -7.19
CA TYR A 219 -1.55 15.16 -7.42
C TYR A 219 -1.30 15.64 -8.85
N SER A 220 -2.35 16.15 -9.50
CA SER A 220 -2.33 16.93 -10.76
C SER A 220 -1.45 16.32 -11.86
N SER A 221 -1.52 14.99 -12.02
CA SER A 221 -0.54 14.19 -12.76
C SER A 221 -1.07 13.71 -14.12
N PRO A 222 -0.26 13.74 -15.21
CA PRO A 222 -0.67 13.28 -16.52
C PRO A 222 -0.69 11.75 -16.62
N SER A 223 -1.64 11.20 -17.39
CA SER A 223 -1.89 9.75 -17.51
C SER A 223 -1.62 9.15 -18.89
N ASP A 224 -1.47 9.97 -19.94
CA ASP A 224 -0.95 9.56 -21.25
C ASP A 224 0.00 10.64 -21.77
N LEU A 225 1.26 10.25 -22.00
CA LEU A 225 2.35 11.16 -22.35
C LEU A 225 2.22 11.70 -23.77
N ALA A 226 1.67 10.90 -24.70
CA ALA A 226 1.48 11.32 -26.08
C ALA A 226 0.31 12.30 -26.22
N ARG A 227 -0.72 12.14 -25.38
CA ARG A 227 -1.82 13.09 -25.25
C ARG A 227 -1.34 14.38 -24.59
N TRP A 228 -0.68 14.30 -23.44
CA TRP A 228 -0.18 15.49 -22.72
C TRP A 228 0.77 16.35 -23.59
N LEU A 229 1.66 15.73 -24.37
CA LEU A 229 2.51 16.42 -25.35
C LEU A 229 1.74 17.28 -26.36
N ARG A 230 0.51 16.90 -26.72
CA ARG A 230 -0.33 17.62 -27.68
C ARG A 230 -1.26 18.65 -27.02
N GLU A 231 -1.45 18.54 -25.71
CA GLU A 231 -2.35 19.40 -24.93
C GLU A 231 -1.60 20.55 -24.25
N ASP A 232 -0.35 20.33 -23.79
CA ASP A 232 0.49 21.39 -23.23
C ASP A 232 1.76 21.67 -24.06
N SER A 233 1.78 22.86 -24.68
CA SER A 233 2.94 23.40 -25.40
C SER A 233 4.17 23.68 -24.50
N ARG A 234 3.99 23.79 -23.18
CA ARG A 234 5.07 24.05 -22.19
C ARG A 234 5.81 22.73 -21.87
N ALA A 235 5.08 21.62 -21.79
CA ALA A 235 5.61 20.27 -21.67
C ALA A 235 6.20 19.73 -22.99
N TYR A 236 5.57 20.00 -24.15
CA TYR A 236 6.01 19.55 -25.48
C TYR A 236 7.54 19.47 -25.69
N PRO A 237 8.32 20.56 -25.54
CA PRO A 237 9.76 20.53 -25.83
C PRO A 237 10.54 19.65 -24.85
N ASN A 238 10.07 19.50 -23.61
CA ASN A 238 10.71 18.66 -22.60
C ASN A 238 10.44 17.17 -22.88
N ILE A 239 9.20 16.83 -23.20
CA ILE A 239 8.79 15.46 -23.56
C ILE A 239 9.50 15.00 -24.84
N TRP A 240 9.48 15.82 -25.90
CA TRP A 240 10.12 15.46 -27.18
C TRP A 240 11.63 15.22 -27.04
N ARG A 241 12.33 16.02 -26.22
CA ARG A 241 13.78 15.86 -25.96
C ARG A 241 14.10 14.60 -25.16
N GLU A 242 13.31 14.29 -24.14
CA GLU A 242 13.49 13.13 -23.28
C GLU A 242 13.18 11.82 -24.01
N VAL A 243 12.10 11.78 -24.79
CA VAL A 243 11.77 10.59 -25.60
C VAL A 243 12.68 10.50 -26.84
N GLY A 244 13.07 11.65 -27.40
CA GLY A 244 13.92 11.75 -28.60
C GLY A 244 13.16 11.47 -29.89
N GLY A 245 11.94 12.02 -30.01
CA GLY A 245 11.03 11.86 -31.16
C GLY A 245 9.56 12.09 -30.82
N LEU A 246 8.70 12.18 -31.82
CA LEU A 246 7.24 12.32 -31.72
C LEU A 246 6.54 10.97 -31.40
N PRO A 247 5.28 10.97 -30.93
CA PRO A 247 4.51 9.74 -30.68
C PRO A 247 4.37 8.82 -31.89
N GLU A 248 4.38 9.36 -33.10
CA GLU A 248 4.26 8.62 -34.35
C GLU A 248 5.61 7.98 -34.76
N GLU A 249 6.72 8.54 -34.32
CA GLU A 249 8.09 8.04 -34.54
C GLU A 249 8.51 7.02 -33.48
N ARG A 250 8.08 7.23 -32.22
CA ARG A 250 8.45 6.42 -31.06
C ARG A 250 7.24 5.95 -30.22
N PRO A 251 6.21 5.34 -30.84
CA PRO A 251 4.94 5.04 -30.16
C PRO A 251 5.07 4.17 -28.92
N PHE A 252 6.07 3.28 -28.90
CA PHE A 252 6.38 2.45 -27.74
C PHE A 252 6.94 3.24 -26.56
N ASP A 253 7.84 4.21 -26.82
CA ASP A 253 8.46 5.01 -25.77
C ASP A 253 7.46 5.94 -25.07
N TYR A 254 6.49 6.46 -25.80
CA TYR A 254 5.35 7.16 -25.20
C TYR A 254 4.41 6.20 -24.44
N ALA A 255 4.11 5.03 -24.99
CA ALA A 255 3.22 4.07 -24.34
C ALA A 255 3.78 3.56 -23.00
N ARG A 256 5.06 3.19 -22.94
CA ARG A 256 5.70 2.66 -21.71
C ARG A 256 5.85 3.69 -20.57
N ARG A 257 5.69 4.97 -20.90
CA ARG A 257 5.66 6.12 -19.99
C ARG A 257 4.24 6.59 -19.64
N SER A 258 3.19 5.94 -20.16
CA SER A 258 1.80 6.39 -20.04
C SER A 258 0.99 5.53 -19.04
N PRO A 259 0.64 6.03 -17.85
CA PRO A 259 -0.14 5.32 -16.83
C PRO A 259 -1.42 4.63 -17.31
N LEU A 260 -2.15 5.17 -18.27
CA LEU A 260 -3.34 4.52 -18.85
C LEU A 260 -3.08 3.11 -19.40
N ARG A 261 -1.84 2.78 -19.79
CA ARG A 261 -1.48 1.43 -20.25
C ARG A 261 -1.44 0.39 -19.12
N PHE A 262 -1.31 0.84 -17.87
CA PHE A 262 -1.14 -0.02 -16.69
C PHE A 262 -2.39 -0.07 -15.79
N ALA A 263 -3.53 0.46 -16.24
CA ALA A 263 -4.76 0.57 -15.44
C ALA A 263 -5.17 -0.76 -14.77
N SER A 264 -5.07 -1.90 -15.48
CA SER A 264 -5.38 -3.24 -14.94
C SER A 264 -4.39 -3.79 -13.91
N ASN A 265 -3.25 -3.13 -13.67
CA ASN A 265 -2.34 -3.42 -12.57
C ASN A 265 -2.48 -2.38 -11.43
N LEU A 266 -2.95 -1.17 -11.74
CA LEU A 266 -3.26 -0.14 -10.74
C LEU A 266 -4.52 -0.46 -9.93
N THR A 267 -5.35 -1.42 -10.37
CA THR A 267 -6.43 -2.01 -9.54
C THR A 267 -5.90 -2.75 -8.31
N LEU A 268 -4.65 -3.20 -8.34
CA LEU A 268 -4.03 -4.05 -7.32
C LEU A 268 -3.50 -3.27 -6.10
N ILE A 269 -3.58 -1.93 -6.12
CA ILE A 269 -2.97 -1.05 -5.13
C ILE A 269 -3.96 0.07 -4.76
N PRO A 270 -4.20 0.33 -3.47
CA PRO A 270 -4.95 1.51 -3.03
C PRO A 270 -4.36 2.82 -3.59
N LEU A 271 -5.17 3.61 -4.28
CA LEU A 271 -4.72 4.78 -5.03
C LEU A 271 -5.70 5.96 -4.87
N THR A 272 -5.21 7.11 -4.42
CA THR A 272 -5.96 8.38 -4.44
C THR A 272 -5.40 9.30 -5.51
N LEU A 273 -6.23 9.65 -6.48
CA LEU A 273 -5.96 10.66 -7.49
C LEU A 273 -6.54 12.00 -7.03
N VAL A 274 -5.73 13.06 -7.03
CA VAL A 274 -6.12 14.42 -6.64
C VAL A 274 -5.84 15.37 -7.81
N HIS A 275 -6.77 16.26 -8.15
CA HIS A 275 -6.60 17.12 -9.33
C HIS A 275 -7.43 18.41 -9.23
N GLY A 276 -6.82 19.56 -9.52
CA GLY A 276 -7.54 20.83 -9.70
C GLY A 276 -8.37 20.78 -10.97
N ARG A 277 -9.63 21.23 -10.91
CA ARG A 277 -10.54 21.19 -12.07
C ARG A 277 -10.20 22.23 -13.14
N GLU A 278 -9.52 23.30 -12.75
CA GLU A 278 -9.13 24.42 -13.61
C GLU A 278 -7.64 24.38 -14.01
N ASP A 279 -6.98 23.23 -13.85
CA ASP A 279 -5.57 22.99 -14.24
C ASP A 279 -5.33 23.18 -15.75
N ASP A 280 -4.44 24.14 -16.07
CA ASP A 280 -4.07 24.54 -17.44
C ASP A 280 -2.73 23.97 -17.93
N ARG A 281 -2.08 23.10 -17.15
CA ARG A 281 -0.81 22.42 -17.48
C ARG A 281 -1.01 20.92 -17.70
N VAL A 282 -1.85 20.31 -16.88
CA VAL A 282 -2.26 18.91 -16.97
C VAL A 282 -3.78 18.92 -16.84
N PRO A 283 -4.55 18.85 -17.94
CA PRO A 283 -6.00 18.96 -17.82
C PRO A 283 -6.60 17.82 -16.97
N VAL A 284 -7.57 18.16 -16.12
CA VAL A 284 -8.24 17.25 -15.16
C VAL A 284 -8.76 15.94 -15.75
N HIS A 285 -8.98 15.86 -17.07
CA HIS A 285 -9.28 14.59 -17.75
C HIS A 285 -8.21 13.52 -17.52
N HIS A 286 -6.96 13.87 -17.20
CA HIS A 286 -5.92 12.87 -16.97
C HIS A 286 -6.20 11.99 -15.74
N SER A 287 -6.69 12.56 -14.64
CA SER A 287 -7.16 11.76 -13.49
C SER A 287 -8.49 11.08 -13.77
N ARG A 288 -9.45 11.76 -14.44
CA ARG A 288 -10.77 11.16 -14.77
C ARG A 288 -10.65 9.94 -15.68
N ASP A 289 -9.86 10.02 -16.74
CA ASP A 289 -9.65 8.94 -17.71
C ASP A 289 -8.91 7.76 -17.06
N LEU A 290 -7.97 8.03 -16.14
CA LEU A 290 -7.26 6.99 -15.39
C LEU A 290 -8.16 6.30 -14.36
N TYR A 291 -8.93 7.08 -13.60
CA TYR A 291 -9.95 6.57 -12.68
C TYR A 291 -10.95 5.66 -13.40
N ALA A 292 -11.49 6.13 -14.53
CA ALA A 292 -12.41 5.37 -15.37
C ALA A 292 -11.76 4.11 -15.96
N ALA A 293 -10.49 4.17 -16.40
CA ALA A 293 -9.78 3.00 -16.92
C ALA A 293 -9.49 1.94 -15.84
N ILE A 294 -9.21 2.35 -14.60
CA ILE A 294 -9.01 1.44 -13.47
C ILE A 294 -10.33 0.75 -13.10
N LEU A 295 -11.42 1.51 -12.93
CA LEU A 295 -12.75 0.94 -12.64
C LEU A 295 -13.33 0.10 -13.79
N ALA A 296 -12.95 0.38 -15.04
CA ALA A 296 -13.29 -0.46 -16.19
C ALA A 296 -12.49 -1.78 -16.25
N ALA A 297 -11.32 -1.83 -15.59
CA ALA A 297 -10.55 -3.06 -15.43
C ALA A 297 -11.00 -3.89 -14.22
N ASP A 298 -11.33 -3.22 -13.11
CA ASP A 298 -11.97 -3.84 -11.92
C ASP A 298 -12.89 -2.82 -11.19
N PRO A 299 -14.23 -3.01 -11.24
CA PRO A 299 -15.18 -2.18 -10.50
C PRO A 299 -15.08 -2.25 -8.96
N GLN A 300 -14.28 -3.17 -8.41
CA GLN A 300 -13.99 -3.28 -6.97
C GLN A 300 -12.65 -2.63 -6.58
N ALA A 301 -11.89 -2.06 -7.53
CA ALA A 301 -10.58 -1.48 -7.26
C ALA A 301 -10.64 -0.37 -6.19
N HIS A 302 -9.66 -0.36 -5.27
CA HIS A 302 -9.52 0.64 -4.20
C HIS A 302 -8.96 1.97 -4.73
N VAL A 303 -9.64 2.56 -5.72
CA VAL A 303 -9.25 3.82 -6.36
C VAL A 303 -10.24 4.95 -6.00
N TYR A 304 -9.69 6.11 -5.65
CA TYR A 304 -10.44 7.32 -5.31
C TYR A 304 -10.04 8.46 -6.25
N LEU A 305 -11.00 9.33 -6.56
CA LEU A 305 -10.79 10.56 -7.33
C LEU A 305 -11.32 11.74 -6.52
N TYR A 306 -10.43 12.68 -6.23
CA TYR A 306 -10.70 13.94 -5.55
C TYR A 306 -10.48 15.11 -6.51
N GLU A 307 -11.51 15.90 -6.72
CA GLU A 307 -11.47 17.09 -7.56
C GLU A 307 -11.87 18.32 -6.74
N TYR A 308 -11.10 19.41 -6.84
CA TYR A 308 -11.30 20.66 -6.12
C TYR A 308 -11.34 21.86 -7.07
N GLU A 309 -11.85 23.00 -6.60
CA GLU A 309 -11.79 24.26 -7.33
C GLU A 309 -10.38 24.83 -7.18
N GLY A 310 -9.58 24.83 -8.24
CA GLY A 310 -8.13 25.07 -8.19
C GLY A 310 -7.40 24.72 -9.48
N ASP A 311 -6.17 25.22 -9.61
CA ASP A 311 -5.31 25.07 -10.79
C ASP A 311 -4.31 23.90 -10.65
N HIS A 312 -3.13 23.99 -11.27
CA HIS A 312 -2.04 23.01 -11.15
C HIS A 312 -1.35 23.00 -9.75
N GLY A 313 -1.88 23.72 -8.76
CA GLY A 313 -1.37 23.75 -7.39
C GLY A 313 -1.09 22.35 -6.83
N GLY A 314 0.15 22.11 -6.39
CA GLY A 314 0.58 20.87 -5.76
C GLY A 314 0.19 20.80 -4.28
N PRO A 315 0.57 19.71 -3.57
CA PRO A 315 0.26 19.48 -2.15
C PRO A 315 0.74 20.53 -1.14
N PHE A 316 1.35 21.63 -1.58
CA PHE A 316 1.99 22.63 -0.73
C PHE A 316 1.55 24.06 -1.03
N ASP A 317 0.48 24.28 -1.80
CA ASP A 317 -0.16 25.60 -1.85
C ASP A 317 -0.91 25.87 -0.52
N PRO A 318 -0.56 26.93 0.24
CA PRO A 318 -1.18 27.20 1.53
C PRO A 318 -2.50 28.00 1.44
N ASN A 319 -2.96 28.36 0.24
CA ASN A 319 -4.07 29.31 0.05
C ASN A 319 -5.43 28.63 -0.20
N ASP A 320 -5.46 27.32 -0.47
CA ASP A 320 -6.67 26.56 -0.79
C ASP A 320 -7.17 25.73 0.41
N PRO A 321 -8.36 26.03 0.97
CA PRO A 321 -8.93 25.31 2.11
C PRO A 321 -9.70 24.03 1.72
N ASP A 322 -10.06 23.82 0.44
CA ASP A 322 -10.78 22.64 -0.05
C ASP A 322 -9.82 21.62 -0.72
N PHE A 323 -8.52 21.78 -0.48
CA PHE A 323 -7.47 20.90 -0.97
C PHE A 323 -7.38 19.57 -0.18
N PHE A 324 -7.09 18.44 -0.86
CA PHE A 324 -6.79 17.16 -0.17
C PHE A 324 -5.43 17.22 0.52
N SER A 325 -5.44 17.75 1.74
CA SER A 325 -4.26 18.20 2.48
C SER A 325 -3.22 17.08 2.68
N PRO A 326 -1.93 17.44 2.79
CA PRO A 326 -0.89 16.46 3.15
C PRO A 326 -1.14 15.78 4.51
N ALA A 327 -1.93 16.39 5.39
CA ALA A 327 -2.37 15.76 6.64
C ALA A 327 -3.35 14.59 6.36
N GLN A 328 -4.37 14.80 5.52
CA GLN A 328 -5.31 13.76 5.10
C GLN A 328 -4.61 12.66 4.29
N ALA A 329 -3.73 13.04 3.34
CA ALA A 329 -2.95 12.09 2.55
C ALA A 329 -2.13 11.13 3.43
N LEU A 330 -1.43 11.64 4.43
CA LEU A 330 -0.64 10.80 5.36
C LEU A 330 -1.50 9.99 6.33
N THR A 331 -2.71 10.44 6.68
CA THR A 331 -3.65 9.62 7.47
C THR A 331 -4.20 8.47 6.62
N TRP A 332 -4.72 8.76 5.42
CA TRP A 332 -5.23 7.76 4.49
C TRP A 332 -4.16 6.73 4.09
N LEU A 333 -2.92 7.16 3.81
CA LEU A 333 -1.81 6.23 3.58
C LEU A 333 -1.58 5.30 4.79
N GLY A 334 -1.65 5.84 6.01
CA GLY A 334 -1.39 5.11 7.26
C GLY A 334 -2.43 4.02 7.59
N GLU A 335 -3.63 4.11 7.01
CA GLU A 335 -4.69 3.10 7.13
C GLU A 335 -4.42 1.85 6.27
N HIS A 336 -3.51 1.93 5.29
CA HIS A 336 -3.25 0.88 4.32
C HIS A 336 -2.00 0.06 4.64
N ARG A 337 -2.04 -1.24 4.33
CA ARG A 337 -0.88 -2.13 4.26
C ARG A 337 -0.81 -2.77 2.88
N ARG A 338 0.39 -3.20 2.49
CA ARG A 338 0.66 -3.89 1.23
C ARG A 338 -0.34 -5.04 1.00
N PRO A 339 -1.10 -5.01 -0.12
CA PRO A 339 -2.00 -6.10 -0.46
C PRO A 339 -1.29 -7.46 -0.49
N SER A 340 -1.99 -8.50 -0.05
CA SER A 340 -1.52 -9.88 -0.21
C SER A 340 -1.28 -10.19 -1.70
N SER A 341 -0.24 -10.96 -2.00
CA SER A 341 0.26 -11.17 -3.38
C SER A 341 -0.89 -11.48 -4.36
N PRO A 342 -1.10 -10.65 -5.40
CA PRO A 342 -2.34 -10.63 -6.15
C PRO A 342 -2.59 -11.93 -6.92
N GLU A 343 -3.86 -12.36 -6.99
CA GLU A 343 -4.24 -13.59 -7.70
C GLU A 343 -4.01 -13.50 -9.21
N ARG A 344 -3.94 -12.29 -9.78
CA ARG A 344 -3.61 -12.04 -11.18
C ARG A 344 -2.74 -10.80 -11.30
N LEU A 345 -1.68 -10.90 -12.11
CA LEU A 345 -0.80 -9.80 -12.48
C LEU A 345 -0.61 -9.79 -14.00
N THR A 346 -0.92 -8.66 -14.63
CA THR A 346 -0.79 -8.50 -16.09
C THR A 346 0.52 -7.80 -16.40
N LEU A 347 1.60 -8.56 -16.46
CA LEU A 347 2.93 -8.02 -16.72
C LEU A 347 3.02 -7.49 -18.15
N LEU A 348 3.02 -6.17 -18.26
CA LEU A 348 3.35 -5.43 -19.48
C LEU A 348 4.85 -5.12 -19.43
N THR A 349 5.64 -5.98 -20.06
CA THR A 349 7.10 -5.85 -20.08
C THR A 349 7.58 -4.92 -21.19
N ASP A 350 8.60 -4.11 -20.88
CA ASP A 350 9.25 -3.19 -21.81
C ASP A 350 10.15 -3.97 -22.81
N ALA A 351 9.56 -4.72 -23.75
CA ALA A 351 10.32 -5.60 -24.64
C ALA A 351 10.82 -4.87 -25.91
N GLY A 352 12.10 -5.10 -26.25
CA GLY A 352 12.66 -4.71 -27.54
C GLY A 352 13.41 -3.37 -27.56
N GLY A 353 14.62 -3.33 -27.00
CA GLY A 353 15.61 -2.33 -27.42
C GLY A 353 16.11 -2.62 -28.85
N ARG A 354 16.44 -1.58 -29.62
CA ARG A 354 17.29 -1.75 -30.81
C ARG A 354 18.72 -2.00 -30.32
N GLN A 355 19.38 -3.05 -30.83
CA GLN A 355 20.84 -3.12 -30.73
C GLN A 355 21.43 -1.85 -31.37
N GLY A 356 22.07 -0.99 -30.57
CA GLY A 356 22.78 0.20 -31.05
C GLY A 356 22.51 1.51 -30.33
N GLU A 357 21.51 1.65 -29.44
CA GLU A 357 21.53 2.79 -28.50
C GLU A 357 22.55 2.50 -27.38
N PRO A 358 23.57 3.37 -27.13
CA PRO A 358 24.59 3.11 -26.12
C PRO A 358 24.02 3.16 -24.71
N GLY A 359 24.40 2.20 -23.86
CA GLY A 359 24.06 2.23 -22.43
C GLY A 359 22.74 1.57 -22.03
N GLU A 360 22.17 0.66 -22.84
CA GLU A 360 21.18 -0.29 -22.30
C GLU A 360 21.89 -1.28 -21.34
N PRO A 361 21.57 -1.30 -20.04
CA PRO A 361 22.34 -2.08 -19.06
C PRO A 361 21.91 -3.54 -18.99
N GLU A 362 22.72 -4.39 -18.34
CA GLU A 362 22.20 -5.64 -17.77
C GLU A 362 21.15 -5.30 -16.70
N LEU A 363 20.06 -6.07 -16.64
CA LEU A 363 19.03 -5.86 -15.62
C LEU A 363 19.62 -6.11 -14.23
N GLY A 364 19.77 -5.03 -13.44
CA GLY A 364 20.32 -5.03 -12.09
C GLY A 364 19.57 -5.92 -11.09
N PRO A 365 19.96 -5.92 -9.79
CA PRO A 365 19.57 -6.93 -8.80
C PRO A 365 18.07 -7.00 -8.43
N TYR A 366 17.20 -6.21 -9.05
CA TYR A 366 15.76 -6.08 -8.79
C TYR A 366 14.96 -7.25 -9.39
N ARG A 367 15.11 -8.39 -8.73
CA ARG A 367 14.55 -9.70 -9.09
C ARG A 367 13.10 -9.81 -8.62
N PHE A 368 12.17 -9.37 -9.46
CA PHE A 368 10.73 -9.54 -9.24
C PHE A 368 10.10 -10.40 -10.33
N TRP A 369 8.78 -10.51 -10.33
CA TRP A 369 8.02 -11.25 -11.33
C TRP A 369 8.11 -10.57 -12.70
N TRP A 370 9.11 -10.97 -13.49
CA TRP A 370 9.50 -10.29 -14.74
C TRP A 370 9.84 -11.30 -15.84
N ALA A 371 9.20 -11.17 -17.01
CA ALA A 371 9.74 -11.76 -18.24
C ALA A 371 10.90 -10.89 -18.76
N GLY A 372 12.00 -10.85 -18.01
CA GLY A 372 13.20 -10.08 -18.31
C GLY A 372 13.95 -10.63 -19.52
N TRP A 373 14.15 -9.80 -20.53
CA TRP A 373 14.61 -10.17 -21.88
C TRP A 373 16.12 -10.02 -22.07
N ILE A 374 16.70 -10.84 -22.96
CA ILE A 374 18.06 -10.66 -23.49
C ILE A 374 17.93 -10.17 -24.95
N PRO A 375 18.61 -9.09 -25.37
CA PRO A 375 18.35 -8.48 -26.67
C PRO A 375 18.49 -9.39 -27.90
N ARG A 376 17.40 -9.49 -28.67
CA ARG A 376 17.38 -9.95 -30.07
C ARG A 376 17.09 -8.76 -30.99
N PRO A 377 17.74 -8.64 -32.16
CA PRO A 377 17.50 -7.52 -33.08
C PRO A 377 16.04 -7.42 -33.52
N GLY A 378 15.42 -6.25 -33.33
CA GLY A 378 14.03 -5.99 -33.75
C GLY A 378 13.54 -4.58 -33.37
N PRO A 379 12.30 -4.22 -33.76
CA PRO A 379 11.61 -3.04 -33.25
C PRO A 379 11.02 -3.28 -31.86
N ALA A 380 10.90 -2.21 -31.07
CA ALA A 380 10.29 -2.22 -29.75
C ALA A 380 8.80 -2.59 -29.79
N ARG A 381 8.32 -3.38 -28.82
CA ARG A 381 6.92 -3.83 -28.76
C ARG A 381 6.46 -4.20 -27.37
N TRP A 382 5.16 -4.07 -27.13
CA TRP A 382 4.53 -4.69 -25.97
C TRP A 382 4.55 -6.20 -26.09
N THR A 383 4.96 -6.86 -25.01
CA THR A 383 4.81 -8.31 -24.86
C THR A 383 3.84 -8.61 -23.74
N HIS A 384 2.77 -9.32 -24.07
CA HIS A 384 1.68 -9.61 -23.14
C HIS A 384 2.00 -10.87 -22.31
N VAL A 385 2.20 -10.67 -21.01
CA VAL A 385 2.52 -11.72 -20.02
C VAL A 385 1.44 -11.71 -18.94
N ALA A 386 0.33 -12.40 -19.20
CA ALA A 386 -0.74 -12.55 -18.22
C ALA A 386 -0.48 -13.77 -17.34
N LEU A 387 -0.18 -13.55 -16.05
CA LEU A 387 0.03 -14.62 -15.06
C LEU A 387 -1.09 -14.57 -14.01
N THR A 388 -1.62 -15.73 -13.64
CA THR A 388 -2.62 -15.91 -12.58
C THR A 388 -2.06 -16.89 -11.54
N ARG A 389 -1.89 -16.43 -10.30
CA ARG A 389 -1.52 -17.21 -9.12
C ARG A 389 -2.79 -17.58 -8.38
N THR A 390 -3.20 -18.84 -8.39
CA THR A 390 -4.29 -19.30 -7.52
C THR A 390 -3.73 -19.59 -6.13
N VAL A 391 -4.05 -18.74 -5.15
CA VAL A 391 -3.43 -18.71 -3.80
C VAL A 391 -3.51 -20.08 -3.09
N GLN A 392 -4.59 -20.82 -3.32
CA GLN A 392 -4.86 -22.14 -2.71
C GLN A 392 -4.06 -23.31 -3.32
N SER A 393 -3.39 -23.13 -4.46
CA SER A 393 -2.99 -24.26 -5.34
C SER A 393 -1.49 -24.57 -5.38
N TYR A 394 -0.63 -23.63 -4.95
CA TYR A 394 0.81 -23.64 -5.24
C TYR A 394 1.15 -23.66 -6.74
N GLN A 395 0.26 -23.10 -7.57
CA GLN A 395 0.44 -22.95 -9.02
C GLN A 395 0.31 -21.49 -9.46
N VAL A 396 1.21 -21.08 -10.37
CA VAL A 396 1.05 -19.90 -11.23
C VAL A 396 0.90 -20.38 -12.66
N ALA A 397 -0.22 -20.04 -13.29
CA ALA A 397 -0.51 -20.39 -14.68
C ALA A 397 -0.69 -19.11 -15.51
N GLY A 398 -0.21 -19.11 -16.75
CA GLY A 398 -0.28 -17.91 -17.57
C GLY A 398 0.03 -18.10 -19.05
N ILE A 399 -0.16 -17.04 -19.82
CA ILE A 399 0.06 -17.03 -21.26
C ILE A 399 1.00 -15.88 -21.61
N ILE A 400 2.10 -16.24 -22.26
CA ILE A 400 3.06 -15.34 -22.88
C ILE A 400 2.86 -15.43 -24.39
N SER A 401 2.68 -14.28 -25.05
CA SER A 401 2.50 -14.21 -26.51
C SER A 401 3.56 -13.30 -27.13
N ASP A 402 4.56 -13.90 -27.77
CA ASP A 402 5.67 -13.18 -28.40
C ASP A 402 6.18 -13.94 -29.64
N THR A 403 6.35 -13.28 -30.78
CA THR A 403 6.68 -13.95 -32.06
C THR A 403 8.18 -14.17 -32.33
N VAL A 404 9.09 -13.71 -31.46
CA VAL A 404 10.55 -13.73 -31.67
C VAL A 404 11.27 -14.57 -30.61
N GLY A 405 10.61 -14.82 -29.48
CA GLY A 405 11.13 -15.56 -28.33
C GLY A 405 11.63 -14.62 -27.24
N LEU A 406 11.38 -15.01 -25.99
CA LEU A 406 11.69 -14.23 -24.79
C LEU A 406 12.64 -14.99 -23.87
N THR A 407 12.94 -14.34 -22.75
CA THR A 407 13.43 -14.97 -21.54
C THR A 407 12.39 -14.76 -20.43
N LEU A 408 12.06 -15.81 -19.67
CA LEU A 408 11.26 -15.74 -18.45
C LEU A 408 12.21 -15.79 -17.25
N THR A 409 12.03 -14.86 -16.30
CA THR A 409 12.77 -14.85 -15.03
C THR A 409 11.76 -15.00 -13.88
N LEU A 410 12.04 -15.92 -12.96
CA LEU A 410 11.16 -16.22 -11.82
C LEU A 410 11.91 -15.96 -10.52
N ASN A 411 11.30 -15.20 -9.60
CA ASN A 411 11.70 -15.15 -8.20
C ASN A 411 10.79 -16.06 -7.36
N THR A 412 11.37 -17.04 -6.65
CA THR A 412 10.60 -17.98 -5.80
C THR A 412 10.30 -17.42 -4.41
N HIS A 413 11.10 -16.46 -3.93
CA HIS A 413 10.94 -15.80 -2.64
C HIS A 413 9.64 -14.98 -2.58
N ASP A 414 9.34 -14.22 -3.64
CA ASP A 414 8.12 -13.38 -3.68
C ASP A 414 6.81 -14.19 -3.79
N LEU A 415 6.91 -15.53 -3.85
CA LEU A 415 5.77 -16.43 -3.73
C LEU A 415 5.54 -16.98 -2.32
N GLY A 416 6.49 -16.87 -1.39
CA GLY A 416 6.52 -17.68 -0.17
C GLY A 416 6.92 -19.14 -0.44
N TRP A 417 7.73 -19.37 -1.48
CA TRP A 417 8.17 -20.70 -1.96
C TRP A 417 9.70 -20.88 -1.84
N GLU A 418 10.39 -20.00 -1.13
CA GLU A 418 11.84 -19.96 -0.89
C GLU A 418 12.42 -21.30 -0.40
N ASP A 419 11.75 -21.99 0.53
CA ASP A 419 12.17 -23.29 1.06
C ASP A 419 11.84 -24.49 0.14
N ARG A 420 11.30 -24.27 -1.06
CA ARG A 420 10.62 -25.32 -1.84
C ARG A 420 11.26 -25.53 -3.22
N PRO A 421 11.34 -26.79 -3.71
CA PRO A 421 11.72 -27.05 -5.09
C PRO A 421 10.57 -26.61 -6.01
N VAL A 422 10.84 -25.69 -6.93
CA VAL A 422 9.81 -25.13 -7.84
C VAL A 422 9.94 -25.76 -9.21
N THR A 423 8.87 -26.31 -9.78
CA THR A 423 8.88 -26.87 -11.13
C THR A 423 8.25 -25.93 -12.13
N VAL A 424 9.01 -25.53 -13.15
CA VAL A 424 8.57 -24.68 -14.24
C VAL A 424 8.31 -25.54 -15.47
N THR A 425 7.15 -25.39 -16.09
CA THR A 425 6.77 -26.08 -17.33
C THR A 425 6.28 -25.06 -18.37
N LEU A 426 6.77 -25.19 -19.60
CA LEU A 426 6.48 -24.33 -20.74
C LEU A 426 5.89 -25.19 -21.86
N ARG A 427 4.75 -24.79 -22.43
CA ARG A 427 4.05 -25.51 -23.51
C ARG A 427 3.54 -24.54 -24.56
N GLY A 428 3.61 -24.87 -25.84
CA GLY A 428 3.07 -24.01 -26.90
C GLY A 428 2.76 -24.78 -28.18
N THR A 429 1.95 -24.20 -29.05
CA THR A 429 1.60 -24.82 -30.34
C THR A 429 2.84 -24.84 -31.24
N GLY A 430 3.29 -26.02 -31.64
CA GLY A 430 4.56 -26.18 -32.38
C GLY A 430 5.83 -26.06 -31.53
N VAL A 431 5.71 -25.99 -30.21
CA VAL A 431 6.81 -25.81 -29.26
C VAL A 431 7.01 -27.09 -28.43
N PRO A 432 8.24 -27.65 -28.37
CA PRO A 432 8.55 -28.75 -27.45
C PRO A 432 8.21 -28.37 -26.00
N THR A 433 7.60 -29.29 -25.25
CA THR A 433 7.36 -29.05 -23.81
C THR A 433 8.70 -29.03 -23.08
N PHE A 434 9.03 -27.90 -22.46
CA PHE A 434 10.20 -27.75 -21.61
C PHE A 434 9.76 -27.79 -20.15
N THR A 435 10.45 -28.59 -19.33
CA THR A 435 10.24 -28.63 -17.87
C THR A 435 11.59 -28.56 -17.16
N ARG A 436 11.69 -27.71 -16.14
CA ARG A 436 12.86 -27.60 -15.25
C ARG A 436 12.40 -27.46 -13.80
N THR A 437 12.94 -28.27 -12.92
CA THR A 437 12.83 -28.08 -11.47
C THR A 437 13.99 -27.23 -10.97
N LEU A 438 13.69 -26.28 -10.10
CA LEU A 438 14.63 -25.40 -9.40
C LEU A 438 14.79 -25.97 -7.98
N THR A 439 16.00 -25.93 -7.41
CA THR A 439 16.19 -26.18 -5.97
C THR A 439 15.65 -25.01 -5.14
N PRO A 440 15.36 -25.17 -3.84
CA PRO A 440 15.02 -24.04 -2.95
C PRO A 440 16.00 -22.87 -3.10
N THR A 441 17.29 -23.17 -3.06
CA THR A 441 18.41 -22.23 -3.24
C THR A 441 18.51 -21.55 -4.63
N GLN A 442 17.73 -21.99 -5.62
CA GLN A 442 17.67 -21.38 -6.95
C GLN A 442 16.54 -20.34 -7.02
N HIS A 443 16.63 -19.34 -6.15
CA HIS A 443 15.66 -18.24 -6.05
C HIS A 443 15.49 -17.42 -7.33
N LEU A 444 16.44 -17.50 -8.28
CA LEU A 444 16.34 -16.87 -9.59
C LEU A 444 16.64 -17.87 -10.70
N VAL A 445 15.70 -18.07 -11.64
CA VAL A 445 15.95 -18.86 -12.85
C VAL A 445 15.41 -18.20 -14.11
N THR A 446 16.30 -18.19 -15.11
CA THR A 446 16.21 -17.60 -16.45
C THR A 446 15.92 -18.70 -17.47
N LEU A 447 14.82 -18.61 -18.23
CA LEU A 447 14.38 -19.64 -19.19
C LEU A 447 14.11 -19.07 -20.60
N PRO A 448 14.71 -19.60 -21.68
CA PRO A 448 14.41 -19.18 -23.04
C PRO A 448 13.04 -19.71 -23.49
N LEU A 449 12.21 -18.83 -24.03
CA LEU A 449 10.93 -19.17 -24.65
C LEU A 449 11.08 -19.10 -26.18
N PRO A 450 10.73 -20.15 -26.94
CA PRO A 450 10.60 -20.02 -28.39
C PRO A 450 9.40 -19.13 -28.76
N GLY A 451 9.48 -18.48 -29.93
CA GLY A 451 8.42 -17.59 -30.41
C GLY A 451 7.11 -18.33 -30.65
N GLY A 452 6.00 -17.75 -30.18
CA GLY A 452 4.64 -18.27 -30.29
C GLY A 452 3.75 -17.81 -29.13
N ARG A 453 2.65 -18.55 -28.92
CA ARG A 453 1.83 -18.46 -27.72
C ARG A 453 2.25 -19.58 -26.78
N VAL A 454 2.93 -19.23 -25.69
CA VAL A 454 3.50 -20.15 -24.69
C VAL A 454 2.69 -20.07 -23.41
N HIS A 455 2.13 -21.20 -23.00
CA HIS A 455 1.54 -21.41 -21.69
C HIS A 455 2.66 -21.73 -20.69
N VAL A 456 2.72 -20.93 -19.63
CA VAL A 456 3.62 -21.11 -18.49
C VAL A 456 2.84 -21.73 -17.35
N HIS A 457 3.37 -22.77 -16.74
CA HIS A 457 2.89 -23.36 -15.50
C HIS A 457 4.07 -23.49 -14.52
N VAL A 458 4.03 -22.73 -13.44
CA VAL A 458 5.00 -22.79 -12.33
C VAL A 458 4.30 -23.47 -11.16
N THR A 459 4.87 -24.53 -10.61
CA THR A 459 4.27 -25.32 -9.52
C THR A 459 5.31 -25.63 -8.44
N ALA A 460 5.11 -25.14 -7.22
CA ALA A 460 5.74 -25.72 -6.04
C ALA A 460 4.95 -26.98 -5.61
N PRO A 461 5.56 -27.91 -4.85
CA PRO A 461 4.78 -28.87 -4.11
C PRO A 461 3.84 -28.11 -3.16
N THR A 462 2.55 -28.47 -3.21
CA THR A 462 1.63 -28.28 -2.10
C THR A 462 2.36 -28.75 -0.83
N PRO A 463 2.31 -27.99 0.29
CA PRO A 463 2.87 -28.51 1.51
C PRO A 463 2.12 -29.80 1.79
N VAL A 464 2.85 -30.91 1.92
CA VAL A 464 2.36 -32.01 2.75
C VAL A 464 1.99 -31.32 4.06
N PRO A 465 0.76 -31.47 4.57
CA PRO A 465 0.45 -30.95 5.89
C PRO A 465 1.39 -31.69 6.85
N THR A 466 2.48 -31.02 7.25
CA THR A 466 3.20 -31.31 8.48
C THR A 466 2.10 -31.51 9.51
N PRO A 467 1.96 -32.70 10.12
CA PRO A 467 0.83 -32.99 10.99
C PRO A 467 0.80 -31.88 12.01
N THR A 468 -0.20 -31.00 11.93
CA THR A 468 -0.24 -29.80 12.74
C THR A 468 -0.17 -30.28 14.17
N PRO A 469 0.87 -29.94 14.96
CA PRO A 469 0.87 -30.32 16.36
C PRO A 469 -0.39 -29.66 16.91
N THR A 470 -1.41 -30.45 17.26
CA THR A 470 -2.77 -30.00 17.55
C THR A 470 -2.65 -28.79 18.44
N PRO A 471 -2.94 -27.57 17.94
CA PRO A 471 -2.23 -26.36 18.37
C PRO A 471 -2.35 -26.27 19.87
N THR A 472 -1.25 -26.55 20.58
CA THR A 472 -1.25 -26.70 22.03
C THR A 472 -1.88 -25.42 22.55
N PRO A 473 -3.09 -25.49 23.12
CA PRO A 473 -3.83 -24.28 23.39
C PRO A 473 -2.95 -23.45 24.30
N VAL A 474 -2.70 -22.19 23.92
CA VAL A 474 -1.83 -21.30 24.69
C VAL A 474 -2.63 -20.87 25.91
N VAL A 475 -2.64 -21.77 26.86
CA VAL A 475 -3.45 -21.77 28.06
C VAL A 475 -2.88 -20.82 29.09
N GLY A 476 -3.76 -20.10 29.76
CA GLY A 476 -3.41 -19.30 30.90
C GLY A 476 -3.47 -20.09 32.20
N THR A 477 -3.20 -19.35 33.28
CA THR A 477 -3.44 -19.75 34.67
C THR A 477 -4.48 -18.82 35.27
N VAL A 478 -5.39 -19.37 36.09
CA VAL A 478 -6.15 -18.57 37.07
C VAL A 478 -5.68 -18.99 38.45
N ALA A 479 -5.10 -18.08 39.21
CA ALA A 479 -4.57 -18.32 40.56
C ALA A 479 -5.16 -17.33 41.56
N GLY A 480 -5.04 -17.62 42.84
CA GLY A 480 -5.53 -16.70 43.86
C GLY A 480 -5.29 -17.14 45.30
N LEU A 481 -5.87 -16.35 46.20
CA LEU A 481 -5.77 -16.49 47.65
C LEU A 481 -7.16 -16.28 48.28
N VAL A 482 -7.56 -17.17 49.19
CA VAL A 482 -8.62 -16.89 50.17
C VAL A 482 -7.95 -16.55 51.50
N PHE A 483 -8.34 -15.49 52.21
CA PHE A 483 -7.61 -14.96 53.38
C PHE A 483 -8.49 -14.55 54.58
N ASP A 484 -7.89 -14.65 55.77
CA ASP A 484 -8.40 -14.22 57.08
C ASP A 484 -8.38 -12.70 57.15
N ASP A 485 -9.43 -12.08 56.60
CA ASP A 485 -9.66 -10.63 56.62
C ASP A 485 -10.04 -10.19 58.04
N ARG A 486 -9.16 -9.43 58.69
CA ARG A 486 -9.21 -9.24 60.15
C ARG A 486 -9.91 -8.00 60.62
N ASP A 487 -9.87 -6.90 59.85
CA ASP A 487 -10.66 -5.71 60.16
C ASP A 487 -11.94 -5.61 59.32
N GLY A 488 -11.99 -6.26 58.15
CA GLY A 488 -13.15 -6.42 57.29
C GLY A 488 -13.20 -5.46 56.11
N ASP A 489 -12.06 -5.00 55.58
CA ASP A 489 -12.01 -4.02 54.49
C ASP A 489 -12.03 -4.63 53.07
N GLY A 490 -11.74 -5.93 52.92
CA GLY A 490 -11.76 -6.66 51.66
C GLY A 490 -10.45 -6.64 50.85
N LEU A 491 -9.38 -6.06 51.37
CA LEU A 491 -8.03 -6.05 50.79
C LEU A 491 -7.14 -7.04 51.57
N TRP A 492 -6.19 -7.69 50.89
CA TRP A 492 -5.23 -8.57 51.57
C TRP A 492 -3.99 -7.80 52.01
N GLU A 493 -3.73 -7.76 53.33
CA GLU A 493 -2.58 -7.02 53.92
C GLU A 493 -1.50 -7.91 54.58
N GLU A 494 -0.32 -7.32 54.85
CA GLU A 494 0.80 -8.00 55.50
C GLU A 494 0.51 -8.31 56.99
N GLY A 495 -0.01 -9.51 57.22
CA GLY A 495 -0.39 -10.02 58.54
C GLY A 495 -1.54 -11.00 58.48
N GLU A 496 -2.27 -11.02 57.36
CA GLU A 496 -3.46 -11.83 57.13
C GLU A 496 -3.10 -13.18 56.50
N PRO A 497 -3.29 -14.30 57.23
CA PRO A 497 -2.98 -15.63 56.71
C PRO A 497 -4.04 -16.10 55.74
N GLY A 498 -3.62 -16.93 54.78
CA GLY A 498 -4.55 -17.63 53.91
C GLY A 498 -5.43 -18.65 54.65
N ILE A 499 -6.66 -18.82 54.17
CA ILE A 499 -7.66 -19.73 54.72
C ILE A 499 -7.61 -21.07 53.98
N PRO A 500 -7.26 -22.19 54.66
CA PRO A 500 -7.33 -23.52 54.08
C PRO A 500 -8.76 -24.08 54.05
N GLY A 501 -9.06 -24.89 53.04
CA GLY A 501 -10.31 -25.65 52.95
C GLY A 501 -11.49 -24.91 52.29
N ALA A 502 -11.28 -23.71 51.78
CA ALA A 502 -12.25 -22.97 50.97
C ALA A 502 -12.40 -23.63 49.59
N ARG A 503 -13.62 -23.74 49.05
CA ARG A 503 -13.85 -24.42 47.76
C ARG A 503 -14.06 -23.40 46.65
N VAL A 504 -13.07 -23.29 45.76
CA VAL A 504 -13.13 -22.40 44.61
C VAL A 504 -13.56 -23.18 43.36
N GLU A 505 -14.35 -22.57 42.50
CA GLU A 505 -14.92 -23.13 41.29
C GLU A 505 -14.70 -22.18 40.10
N LEU A 506 -14.25 -22.73 38.97
CA LEU A 506 -14.03 -21.99 37.74
C LEU A 506 -15.16 -22.28 36.73
N TRP A 507 -15.92 -21.27 36.35
CA TRP A 507 -17.10 -21.38 35.49
C TRP A 507 -16.89 -20.64 34.16
N ALA A 508 -16.75 -21.37 33.06
CA ALA A 508 -16.67 -20.80 31.72
C ALA A 508 -18.01 -20.14 31.33
N ASN A 509 -17.94 -18.93 30.78
CA ASN A 509 -19.09 -18.11 30.39
C ASN A 509 -20.17 -18.01 31.49
N GLY A 510 -19.76 -18.04 32.78
CA GLY A 510 -20.65 -18.00 33.95
C GLY A 510 -21.69 -19.14 34.05
N THR A 511 -21.58 -20.19 33.23
CA THR A 511 -22.67 -21.16 33.02
C THR A 511 -22.22 -22.62 32.96
N ARG A 512 -20.93 -22.90 32.73
CA ARG A 512 -20.39 -24.26 32.70
C ARG A 512 -19.20 -24.38 33.65
N LEU A 513 -19.34 -25.16 34.72
CA LEU A 513 -18.22 -25.55 35.59
C LEU A 513 -17.12 -26.22 34.76
N VAL A 514 -15.88 -25.82 34.99
CA VAL A 514 -14.66 -26.30 34.32
C VAL A 514 -13.85 -27.15 35.27
N GLU A 515 -13.59 -26.62 36.46
CA GLU A 515 -12.77 -27.25 37.50
C GLU A 515 -13.21 -26.69 38.88
N SER A 516 -12.94 -27.45 39.94
CA SER A 516 -13.02 -26.95 41.31
C SER A 516 -11.76 -27.36 42.08
N GLN A 517 -11.27 -26.44 42.90
CA GLN A 517 -10.08 -26.58 43.72
C GLN A 517 -10.43 -26.30 45.19
N VAL A 518 -9.59 -26.79 46.11
CA VAL A 518 -9.68 -26.49 47.54
C VAL A 518 -8.41 -25.79 47.97
N THR A 519 -8.52 -24.71 48.74
CA THR A 519 -7.35 -23.89 49.12
C THR A 519 -6.35 -24.64 50.00
N GLY A 520 -5.07 -24.40 49.71
CA GLY A 520 -3.94 -24.97 50.44
C GLY A 520 -3.77 -24.40 51.87
N ALA A 521 -2.75 -24.89 52.58
CA ALA A 521 -2.43 -24.46 53.95
C ALA A 521 -2.07 -22.96 54.07
N ASP A 522 -1.73 -22.33 52.95
CA ASP A 522 -1.43 -20.90 52.77
C ASP A 522 -2.58 -20.13 52.09
N GLY A 523 -3.78 -20.73 52.03
CA GLY A 523 -5.00 -20.18 51.41
C GLY A 523 -4.98 -20.10 49.88
N ARG A 524 -3.90 -20.53 49.22
CA ARG A 524 -3.78 -20.40 47.77
C ARG A 524 -4.53 -21.48 47.00
N PHE A 525 -4.96 -21.13 45.79
CA PHE A 525 -5.48 -22.06 44.79
C PHE A 525 -4.91 -21.73 43.39
N ARG A 526 -4.93 -22.70 42.47
CA ARG A 526 -4.44 -22.52 41.10
C ARG A 526 -5.12 -23.47 40.12
N PHE A 527 -5.90 -22.91 39.20
CA PHE A 527 -6.37 -23.58 37.99
C PHE A 527 -5.30 -23.43 36.90
N SER A 528 -4.78 -24.56 36.42
CA SER A 528 -3.70 -24.59 35.42
C SER A 528 -4.21 -25.16 34.10
N GLN A 529 -3.59 -24.77 32.99
CA GLN A 529 -4.00 -25.20 31.64
C GLN A 529 -5.41 -24.71 31.23
N VAL A 530 -5.80 -23.51 31.68
CA VAL A 530 -7.11 -22.91 31.39
C VAL A 530 -7.11 -22.29 29.99
N THR A 531 -8.06 -22.67 29.13
CA THR A 531 -8.18 -22.10 27.77
C THR A 531 -8.58 -20.62 27.79
N PRO A 532 -8.09 -19.76 26.88
CA PRO A 532 -8.51 -18.36 26.82
C PRO A 532 -10.04 -18.19 26.66
N GLY A 533 -10.61 -17.19 27.33
CA GLY A 533 -12.05 -16.93 27.34
C GLY A 533 -12.53 -16.15 28.57
N GLU A 534 -13.85 -15.99 28.69
CA GLU A 534 -14.52 -15.35 29.82
C GLU A 534 -14.87 -16.38 30.90
N TYR A 535 -14.53 -16.07 32.15
CA TYR A 535 -14.76 -16.93 33.31
C TYR A 535 -15.38 -16.18 34.47
N LEU A 536 -16.14 -16.92 35.28
CA LEU A 536 -16.50 -16.57 36.65
C LEU A 536 -15.69 -17.46 37.58
N VAL A 537 -14.90 -16.86 38.48
CA VAL A 537 -14.32 -17.56 39.63
C VAL A 537 -15.31 -17.39 40.79
N GLN A 538 -15.76 -18.51 41.36
CA GLN A 538 -16.68 -18.52 42.49
C GLN A 538 -16.03 -19.20 43.70
N GLU A 539 -16.08 -18.55 44.86
CA GLU A 539 -15.67 -19.06 46.16
C GLU A 539 -16.92 -19.68 46.87
N HIS A 540 -16.70 -20.66 47.76
CA HIS A 540 -17.70 -21.17 48.69
C HIS A 540 -17.04 -21.48 50.04
N ASN A 541 -17.33 -20.66 51.05
CA ASN A 541 -16.51 -20.54 52.25
C ASN A 541 -16.41 -21.85 53.06
N PRO A 542 -15.26 -22.12 53.72
CA PRO A 542 -15.14 -23.23 54.65
C PRO A 542 -16.03 -23.00 55.89
N PRO A 543 -16.63 -24.04 56.51
CA PRO A 543 -17.56 -23.87 57.64
C PRO A 543 -17.04 -23.15 58.90
N ALA A 544 -15.72 -22.91 59.00
CA ALA A 544 -15.09 -22.15 60.08
C ALA A 544 -15.01 -20.63 59.80
N TRP A 545 -15.40 -20.19 58.60
CA TRP A 545 -15.25 -18.83 58.07
C TRP A 545 -16.53 -18.31 57.37
N PRO A 546 -17.70 -18.35 58.03
CA PRO A 546 -19.02 -18.14 57.41
C PRO A 546 -19.40 -16.66 57.21
N LEU A 547 -18.45 -15.76 56.94
CA LEU A 547 -18.70 -14.33 56.75
C LEU A 547 -17.80 -13.77 55.66
N ASP A 548 -18.38 -13.57 54.47
CA ASP A 548 -17.77 -12.85 53.36
C ASP A 548 -17.34 -11.43 53.79
N THR A 549 -16.20 -10.96 53.30
CA THR A 549 -15.84 -9.53 53.29
C THR A 549 -15.64 -9.00 51.86
N THR A 550 -15.22 -9.87 50.95
CA THR A 550 -15.22 -9.63 49.49
C THR A 550 -16.48 -10.17 48.82
N VAL A 551 -16.59 -10.06 47.49
CA VAL A 551 -17.60 -10.80 46.71
C VAL A 551 -17.03 -12.15 46.26
N ASN A 552 -17.68 -13.24 46.68
CA ASN A 552 -17.34 -14.64 46.39
C ASN A 552 -17.59 -15.02 44.91
N GLN A 553 -17.74 -14.05 44.02
CA GLN A 553 -17.98 -14.20 42.58
C GLN A 553 -17.25 -13.08 41.82
N GLN A 554 -16.23 -13.43 41.04
CA GLN A 554 -15.40 -12.48 40.27
C GLN A 554 -15.30 -12.90 38.80
N PHE A 555 -15.65 -11.99 37.89
CA PHE A 555 -15.54 -12.20 36.45
C PHE A 555 -14.16 -11.81 35.93
N ILE A 556 -13.57 -12.65 35.08
CA ILE A 556 -12.24 -12.44 34.50
C ILE A 556 -12.21 -12.81 33.00
N THR A 557 -11.54 -11.97 32.21
CA THR A 557 -11.09 -12.32 30.85
C THR A 557 -9.70 -12.94 30.95
N LEU A 558 -9.54 -14.19 30.51
CA LEU A 558 -8.24 -14.85 30.40
C LEU A 558 -7.78 -14.88 28.93
N ARG A 559 -6.61 -14.30 28.61
CA ARG A 559 -6.02 -14.34 27.27
C ARG A 559 -4.95 -15.44 27.15
N ALA A 560 -4.40 -15.57 25.95
CA ALA A 560 -3.44 -16.61 25.61
C ALA A 560 -2.11 -16.43 26.34
N GLY A 561 -1.88 -17.26 27.37
CA GLY A 561 -0.66 -17.25 28.18
C GLY A 561 -0.69 -16.33 29.40
N ASP A 562 -1.84 -15.71 29.70
CA ASP A 562 -2.01 -14.87 30.91
C ASP A 562 -1.89 -15.69 32.20
N GLU A 563 -1.40 -15.08 33.28
CA GLU A 563 -1.67 -15.53 34.64
C GLU A 563 -2.53 -14.46 35.34
N VAL A 564 -3.80 -14.78 35.58
CA VAL A 564 -4.75 -13.89 36.25
C VAL A 564 -4.81 -14.25 37.73
N TRP A 565 -4.64 -13.23 38.59
CA TRP A 565 -4.71 -13.35 40.03
C TRP A 565 -6.02 -12.75 40.56
N VAL A 566 -6.70 -13.48 41.45
CA VAL A 566 -7.90 -13.00 42.18
C VAL A 566 -7.76 -13.26 43.68
N VAL A 567 -8.49 -12.53 44.52
CA VAL A 567 -8.45 -12.67 45.99
C VAL A 567 -9.86 -12.68 46.58
N PHE A 568 -10.05 -13.45 47.65
CA PHE A 568 -11.30 -13.50 48.41
C PHE A 568 -11.01 -13.37 49.91
N GLY A 569 -11.60 -12.36 50.57
CA GLY A 569 -11.57 -12.19 52.01
C GLY A 569 -12.79 -12.84 52.66
N ASP A 570 -12.53 -13.62 53.71
CA ASP A 570 -13.51 -14.21 54.63
C ASP A 570 -13.08 -13.93 56.07
N ARG A 571 -14.04 -13.92 57.01
CA ARG A 571 -13.73 -13.76 58.44
C ARG A 571 -14.55 -14.64 59.38
N LYS A 572 -14.11 -14.70 60.63
CA LYS A 572 -14.82 -15.40 61.71
C LYS A 572 -15.88 -14.52 62.36
N PRO A 573 -16.98 -15.11 62.89
CA PRO A 573 -17.88 -14.41 63.79
C PRO A 573 -17.15 -13.91 65.04
N TRP A 574 -17.51 -12.71 65.51
CA TRP A 574 -16.89 -11.97 66.63
C TRP A 574 -17.11 -12.61 68.03
N ARG A 575 -16.89 -13.92 68.18
CA ARG A 575 -17.23 -14.71 69.37
C ARG A 575 -16.15 -15.69 69.85
N PHE A 576 -14.87 -15.42 69.58
CA PHE A 576 -13.73 -16.20 70.11
C PHE A 576 -12.59 -15.37 70.72
N LEU A 577 -12.89 -14.18 71.28
CA LEU A 577 -11.95 -13.38 72.09
C LEU A 577 -12.50 -13.07 73.49
N LEU A 578 -12.58 -14.09 74.33
CA LEU A 578 -12.74 -13.98 75.79
C LEU A 578 -11.84 -15.01 76.47
N PRO A 579 -10.74 -14.60 77.13
CA PRO A 579 -9.91 -15.50 77.94
C PRO A 579 -10.69 -16.05 79.14
N VAL A 580 -10.33 -17.25 79.58
CA VAL A 580 -10.92 -17.88 80.78
C VAL A 580 -10.48 -17.12 82.04
N LEU A 581 -11.46 -16.56 82.75
CA LEU A 581 -11.31 -16.06 84.12
C LEU A 581 -12.31 -16.80 85.03
N LEU A 582 -11.90 -17.95 85.56
CA LEU A 582 -12.50 -18.63 86.74
C LEU A 582 -11.66 -19.86 87.12
N SER A 583 -11.25 -19.95 88.39
CA SER A 583 -10.39 -20.99 89.01
C SER A 583 -9.02 -21.22 88.32
N HIS A 584 -7.88 -21.06 88.99
CA HIS A 584 -7.62 -21.25 90.43
C HIS A 584 -6.90 -20.08 91.10
#